data_AF-A0A9Q3H886-F1
#
_entry.id   AF-A0A9Q3H886-F1
#
_cell.length_a   1.000
_cell.length_b   1.000
_cell.length_c   1.000
_cell.angle_alpha   90.00
_cell.angle_beta   90.00
_cell.angle_gamma   90.00
#
_symmetry.space_group_name_H-M   'P 1'
#
loop_
_entity.id
_entity.type
_entity.pdbx_description
1 polymer ?
#
loop_
_entity_poly.entity_id
_entity_poly.type
_entity_poly.pdbx_seq_one_letter_code
_entity_poly.pdbx_strand_id
1 'polypeptide(L)'
;MSNQDPLEELLNELQEGQFSSNLTSKESLRLLKIPSKNRPAFAIGEEPLSKIRGNDIEIYLDVERPYPPMIRRPPYPAILKTRKEIEKHINDLLNMDFIRKIRHDEIVMRE
;
A
#
# COMPACT_ATOMS: atom_id res chain seq x y z
N MET A 1 -8.36 -10.69 -24.97
CA MET A 1 -8.88 -9.34 -24.70
C MET A 1 -10.29 -9.53 -24.16
N SER A 2 -10.41 -9.72 -22.85
CA SER A 2 -11.70 -9.95 -22.19
C SER A 2 -12.47 -8.62 -22.19
N ASN A 3 -13.56 -8.54 -22.94
CA ASN A 3 -14.55 -7.46 -22.81
C ASN A 3 -15.36 -7.75 -21.54
N GLN A 4 -14.82 -7.46 -20.37
CA GLN A 4 -15.58 -7.46 -19.13
C GLN A 4 -16.11 -6.05 -18.87
N ASP A 5 -17.40 -5.94 -18.58
CA ASP A 5 -18.05 -4.67 -18.24
C ASP A 5 -17.38 -4.11 -16.96
N PRO A 6 -16.88 -2.85 -16.96
CA PRO A 6 -16.27 -2.22 -15.78
C PRO A 6 -17.15 -2.27 -14.53
N LEU A 7 -18.47 -2.42 -14.70
CA LEU A 7 -19.41 -2.57 -13.60
C LEU A 7 -19.41 -3.98 -12.99
N GLU A 8 -19.21 -5.03 -13.80
CA GLU A 8 -19.13 -6.42 -13.31
C GLU A 8 -17.84 -6.65 -12.51
N GLU A 9 -16.73 -6.06 -12.94
CA GLU A 9 -15.47 -6.11 -12.21
C GLU A 9 -15.58 -5.40 -10.85
N LEU A 10 -16.17 -4.21 -10.82
CA LEU A 10 -16.40 -3.47 -9.59
C LEU A 10 -17.37 -4.20 -8.64
N LEU A 11 -18.39 -4.87 -9.17
CA LEU A 11 -19.31 -5.68 -8.36
C LEU A 11 -18.60 -6.89 -7.73
N ASN A 12 -17.64 -7.49 -8.43
CA ASN A 12 -16.81 -8.56 -7.89
C ASN A 12 -15.81 -8.04 -6.83
N GLU A 13 -15.34 -6.81 -6.95
CA GLU A 13 -14.49 -6.16 -5.94
C GLU A 13 -15.28 -5.75 -4.68
N LEU A 14 -16.53 -5.31 -4.85
CA LEU A 14 -17.42 -4.87 -3.78
C LEU A 14 -18.14 -6.03 -3.05
N GLN A 15 -17.55 -7.23 -3.01
CA GLN A 15 -18.16 -8.42 -2.38
C GLN A 15 -18.54 -8.22 -0.90
N GLU A 16 -17.86 -7.31 -0.20
CA GLU A 16 -18.15 -6.94 1.19
C GLU A 16 -19.07 -5.71 1.33
N GLY A 17 -19.39 -5.05 0.21
CA GLY A 17 -20.20 -3.83 0.19
C GLY A 17 -21.70 -4.12 0.30
N GLN A 18 -22.38 -3.37 1.16
CA GLN A 18 -23.84 -3.41 1.26
C GLN A 18 -24.45 -2.05 0.94
N PHE A 19 -25.52 -2.06 0.15
CA PHE A 19 -26.37 -0.89 -0.04
C PHE A 19 -27.50 -0.88 1.01
N SER A 20 -27.92 0.31 1.41
CA SER A 20 -29.11 0.45 2.26
C SER A 20 -30.35 -0.11 1.54
N SER A 21 -31.22 -0.79 2.28
CA SER A 21 -32.51 -1.30 1.80
C SER A 21 -33.48 -0.20 1.36
N ASN A 22 -33.21 1.06 1.71
CA ASN A 22 -34.04 2.22 1.36
C ASN A 22 -33.76 2.76 -0.04
N LEU A 23 -32.71 2.30 -0.72
CA LEU A 23 -32.33 2.77 -2.04
C LEU A 23 -33.11 2.05 -3.13
N THR A 24 -33.62 2.81 -4.10
CA THR A 24 -34.18 2.22 -5.32
C THR A 24 -33.07 1.71 -6.24
N SER A 25 -33.39 0.74 -7.10
CA SER A 25 -32.41 0.15 -8.04
C SER A 25 -31.70 1.19 -8.91
N LYS A 26 -32.39 2.29 -9.27
CA LYS A 26 -31.81 3.40 -10.06
C LYS A 26 -30.78 4.20 -9.26
N GLU A 27 -31.00 4.40 -7.97
CA GLU A 27 -30.10 5.14 -7.09
C GLU A 27 -28.84 4.33 -6.77
N SER A 28 -29.00 3.03 -6.51
CA SER A 28 -27.86 2.12 -6.30
C SER A 28 -26.95 2.06 -7.52
N LEU A 29 -27.53 2.00 -8.73
CA LEU A 29 -26.75 2.08 -9.98
C LEU A 29 -26.04 3.43 -10.14
N ARG A 30 -26.67 4.52 -9.72
CA ARG A 30 -26.04 5.86 -9.75
C ARG A 30 -24.86 5.93 -8.78
N LEU A 31 -24.99 5.32 -7.61
CA LEU A 31 -23.90 5.24 -6.62
C LEU A 31 -22.73 4.42 -7.15
N LEU A 32 -22.97 3.26 -7.76
CA LEU A 32 -21.92 2.41 -8.35
C LEU A 32 -21.15 3.09 -9.51
N LYS A 33 -21.81 4.00 -10.24
CA LYS A 33 -21.16 4.77 -11.31
C LYS A 33 -20.09 5.74 -10.79
N ILE A 34 -20.18 6.20 -9.56
CA ILE A 34 -19.23 7.17 -8.97
C ILE A 34 -17.84 6.54 -8.77
N PRO A 35 -17.68 5.43 -8.04
CA PRO A 35 -16.39 4.75 -7.89
C PRO A 35 -15.89 4.19 -9.21
N SER A 36 -16.79 3.70 -10.09
CA SER A 36 -16.39 3.28 -11.44
C SER A 36 -15.77 4.43 -12.25
N LYS A 37 -16.36 5.63 -12.22
CA LYS A 37 -15.84 6.81 -12.93
C LYS A 37 -14.57 7.39 -12.29
N ASN A 38 -14.49 7.35 -10.96
CA ASN A 38 -13.40 7.94 -10.19
C ASN A 38 -12.46 6.87 -9.63
N ARG A 39 -12.31 5.74 -10.33
CA ARG A 39 -11.49 4.59 -9.90
C ARG A 39 -10.13 4.94 -9.30
N PRO A 40 -9.30 5.84 -9.90
CA PRO A 40 -7.98 6.18 -9.34
C PRO A 40 -8.02 7.06 -8.07
N ALA A 41 -9.19 7.56 -7.69
CA ALA A 41 -9.35 8.31 -6.43
C ALA A 41 -9.62 7.38 -5.23
N PHE A 42 -9.90 6.11 -5.47
CA PHE A 42 -10.12 5.11 -4.43
C PHE A 42 -8.88 4.24 -4.29
N ALA A 43 -8.50 3.95 -3.05
CA ALA A 43 -7.39 3.05 -2.76
C ALA A 43 -7.82 1.60 -3.07
N ILE A 44 -7.66 1.19 -4.32
CA ILE A 44 -7.76 -0.20 -4.74
C ILE A 44 -6.43 -0.85 -4.39
N GLY A 45 -6.45 -1.98 -3.70
CA GLY A 45 -5.27 -2.61 -3.07
C GLY A 45 -4.12 -3.01 -4.02
N GLU A 46 -4.27 -2.76 -5.32
CA GLU A 46 -3.28 -3.04 -6.36
C GLU A 46 -2.44 -1.81 -6.76
N GLU A 47 -2.84 -0.59 -6.37
CA GLU A 47 -2.08 0.61 -6.72
C GLU A 47 -0.95 0.86 -5.70
N PRO A 48 0.32 1.00 -6.16
CA PRO A 48 1.42 1.32 -5.28
C PRO A 48 1.27 2.76 -4.77
N LEU A 49 0.92 2.89 -3.49
CA LEU A 49 0.81 4.17 -2.78
C LEU A 49 2.13 4.97 -2.78
N SER A 50 3.25 4.32 -3.12
CA SER A 50 4.57 4.93 -3.30
C SER A 50 4.65 5.90 -4.50
N LYS A 51 3.65 5.95 -5.39
CA LYS A 51 3.62 6.88 -6.55
C LYS A 51 3.19 8.32 -6.21
N ILE A 52 2.96 8.65 -4.94
CA ILE A 52 2.61 10.01 -4.51
C ILE A 52 3.85 10.92 -4.69
N ARG A 53 3.79 11.81 -5.69
CA ARG A 53 4.86 12.78 -5.95
C ARG A 53 4.96 13.81 -4.81
N GLY A 54 6.18 14.10 -4.36
CA GLY A 54 6.46 15.21 -3.44
C GLY A 54 6.36 14.88 -1.94
N ASN A 55 6.24 13.60 -1.57
CA ASN A 55 6.29 13.15 -0.16
C ASN A 55 7.71 12.73 0.28
N ASP A 56 8.74 13.21 -0.41
CA ASP A 56 10.11 12.91 -0.05
C ASP A 56 10.50 13.71 1.20
N ILE A 57 10.91 13.01 2.25
CA ILE A 57 11.36 13.62 3.50
C ILE A 57 12.88 13.56 3.57
N GLU A 58 13.51 14.71 3.79
CA GLU A 58 14.93 14.80 4.08
C GLU A 58 15.14 14.88 5.59
N ILE A 59 15.85 13.88 6.12
CA ILE A 59 16.20 13.81 7.54
C ILE A 59 17.65 14.22 7.68
N TYR A 60 17.86 15.38 8.30
CA TYR A 60 19.18 15.90 8.63
C TYR A 60 19.57 15.46 10.04
N LEU A 61 20.81 15.03 10.21
CA LEU A 61 21.38 14.75 11.52
C LEU A 61 22.07 16.00 12.03
N ASP A 62 21.84 16.36 13.29
CA ASP A 62 22.49 17.50 13.96
C ASP A 62 23.97 17.24 14.29
N VAL A 63 24.54 16.14 13.80
CA VAL A 63 25.90 15.70 14.08
C VAL A 63 26.68 15.47 12.78
N GLU A 64 27.93 15.91 12.79
CA GLU A 64 28.87 15.68 11.70
C GLU A 64 29.53 14.30 11.82
N ARG A 65 30.11 13.79 10.73
CA ARG A 65 30.83 12.52 10.75
C ARG A 65 32.04 12.59 11.69
N PRO A 66 32.39 11.52 12.41
CA PRO A 66 31.76 10.19 12.35
C PRO A 66 30.44 10.11 13.13
N TYR A 67 29.41 9.54 12.48
CA TYR A 67 28.12 9.32 13.13
C TYR A 67 28.28 8.39 14.35
N PRO A 68 27.42 8.52 15.38
CA PRO A 68 27.41 7.60 16.51
C PRO A 68 27.39 6.15 16.01
N PRO A 69 28.16 5.24 16.64
CA PRO A 69 28.15 3.84 16.26
C PRO A 69 26.72 3.31 16.35
N MET A 70 26.21 2.79 15.23
CA MET A 70 24.86 2.28 15.14
C MET A 70 24.65 1.22 16.24
N ILE A 71 23.73 1.47 17.18
CA ILE A 71 23.41 0.51 18.22
C ILE A 71 22.67 -0.66 17.57
N ARG A 72 23.43 -1.67 17.11
CA ARG A 72 22.88 -2.89 16.54
C ARG A 72 22.39 -3.77 17.66
N ARG A 73 21.11 -3.65 18.01
CA ARG A 73 20.45 -4.67 18.83
C ARG A 73 20.09 -5.84 17.92
N PRO A 74 20.36 -7.10 18.30
CA PRO A 74 19.84 -8.22 17.55
C PRO A 74 18.31 -8.13 17.51
N PRO A 75 17.67 -8.55 16.40
CA PRO A 75 16.22 -8.58 16.34
C PRO A 75 15.68 -9.45 17.48
N TYR A 76 14.63 -8.98 18.14
CA TYR A 76 14.01 -9.75 19.21
C TYR A 76 13.47 -11.08 18.64
N PRO A 77 13.66 -12.22 19.33
CA PRO A 77 13.18 -13.50 18.84
C PRO A 77 11.65 -13.50 18.77
N ALA A 78 11.11 -13.71 17.57
CA ALA A 78 9.68 -13.87 17.35
C ALA A 78 9.27 -15.35 17.41
N ILE A 79 8.07 -15.63 17.93
CA ILE A 79 7.47 -16.97 17.91
C ILE A 79 7.11 -17.34 16.46
N LEU A 80 7.20 -18.63 16.10
CA LEU A 80 6.98 -19.12 14.72
C LEU A 80 5.66 -18.66 14.10
N LYS A 81 4.56 -18.68 14.87
CA LYS A 81 3.25 -18.22 14.40
C LYS A 81 3.29 -16.74 14.02
N THR A 82 3.79 -15.91 14.93
CA THR A 82 3.92 -14.46 14.73
C THR A 82 4.83 -14.14 13.55
N ARG A 83 5.93 -14.90 13.38
CA ARG A 83 6.84 -14.74 12.25
C ARG A 83 6.14 -14.95 10.90
N LYS A 84 5.30 -15.98 10.77
CA LYS A 84 4.55 -16.26 9.54
C LYS A 84 3.53 -15.16 9.20
N GLU A 85 2.85 -14.63 10.22
CA GLU A 85 1.90 -13.53 10.03
C GLU A 85 2.62 -12.24 9.61
N ILE A 86 3.74 -11.92 10.27
CA ILE A 86 4.59 -10.77 9.90
C ILE A 86 5.13 -10.92 8.47
N GLU A 87 5.57 -12.12 8.09
CA GLU A 87 6.13 -12.38 6.76
C GLU A 87 5.11 -12.11 5.65
N LYS A 88 3.83 -12.42 5.86
CA LYS A 88 2.76 -12.06 4.93
C LYS A 88 2.73 -10.55 4.69
N HIS A 89 2.70 -9.77 5.77
CA HIS A 89 2.64 -8.30 5.67
C HIS A 89 3.92 -7.70 5.09
N ILE A 90 5.10 -8.26 5.39
CA ILE A 90 6.36 -7.83 4.77
C ILE A 90 6.30 -8.04 3.26
N ASN A 91 5.78 -9.17 2.79
CA ASN A 91 5.64 -9.44 1.36
C ASN A 91 4.67 -8.46 0.69
N ASP A 92 3.54 -8.13 1.34
CA ASP A 92 2.61 -7.12 0.85
C ASP A 92 3.30 -5.75 0.69
N LEU A 93 4.08 -5.33 1.70
CA LEU A 93 4.81 -4.05 1.66
C LEU A 93 5.93 -4.03 0.62
N LEU A 94 6.58 -5.17 0.36
CA LEU A 94 7.56 -5.31 -0.72
C LEU A 94 6.90 -5.17 -2.09
N ASN A 95 5.75 -5.81 -2.29
CA ASN A 95 5.01 -5.76 -3.56
C ASN A 95 4.45 -4.36 -3.86
N MET A 96 4.14 -3.58 -2.83
CA MET A 96 3.67 -2.20 -2.94
C MET A 96 4.81 -1.17 -3.07
N ASP A 97 6.07 -1.61 -3.14
CA ASP A 97 7.27 -0.75 -3.16
C ASP A 97 7.37 0.22 -1.96
N PHE A 98 6.79 -0.14 -0.80
CA PHE A 98 6.91 0.64 0.42
C PHE A 98 8.23 0.39 1.14
N ILE A 99 8.70 -0.85 1.11
CA ILE A 99 9.99 -1.25 1.68
C ILE A 99 10.82 -1.91 0.59
N ARG A 100 12.14 -1.78 0.70
CA ARG A 100 13.08 -2.46 -0.19
C ARG A 100 14.26 -3.00 0.59
N LYS A 101 14.94 -3.98 0.01
CA LYS A 101 16.21 -4.47 0.55
C LYS A 101 17.30 -3.42 0.31
N ILE A 102 18.02 -3.06 1.36
CA ILE A 102 19.15 -2.11 1.34
C ILE A 102 20.38 -2.83 1.86
N ARG A 103 21.56 -2.56 1.29
CA ARG A 103 22.83 -3.05 1.84
C ARG A 103 23.34 -2.12 2.95
N HIS A 104 24.13 -2.66 3.87
CA HIS A 104 24.66 -1.90 5.01
C HIS A 104 25.59 -0.75 4.61
N ASP A 105 26.16 -0.82 3.41
CA ASP A 105 27.12 0.11 2.80
C ASP A 105 26.50 0.94 1.66
N GLU A 106 25.19 0.80 1.43
CA GLU A 106 24.51 1.51 0.35
C GLU A 106 24.35 3.00 0.69
N ILE A 107 25.08 3.85 -0.03
CA ILE A 107 24.85 5.29 -0.04
C ILE A 107 23.79 5.54 -1.11
N VAL A 108 22.61 5.99 -0.70
CA VAL A 108 21.56 6.44 -1.62
C VAL A 108 21.98 7.81 -2.14
N MET A 109 22.79 7.84 -3.20
CA MET A 109 23.08 9.04 -3.98
C MET A 109 21.85 9.34 -4.84
N ARG A 110 21.36 10.58 -4.86
CA ARG A 110 20.30 11.00 -5.79
C ARG A 110 20.90 11.32 -7.17
N GLU A 111 20.18 10.94 -8.22
CA GLU A 111 20.25 11.54 -9.57
C GLU A 111 19.55 12.91 -9.58
#